data_AF-A0A6V7I0Z6-F1
#
_entry.id   AF-A0A6V7I0Z6-F1
#
_cell.length_a   1.000
_cell.length_b   1.000
_cell.length_c   1.000
_cell.angle_alpha   90.00
_cell.angle_beta   90.00
_cell.angle_gamma   90.00
#
_symmetry.space_group_name_H-M   'P 1'
#
loop_
_entity.id
_entity.type
_entity.pdbx_description
1 polymer ?
#
loop_
_entity_poly.entity_id
_entity_poly.type
_entity_poly.pdbx_seq_one_letter_code
_entity_poly.pdbx_strand_id
1 'polypeptide(L)'
;MPDPSPANKYHPEDGASLSEIVRYVMKHTRFSIGQAKNSVVEVLTAGIAAQKIIKTSSGKYVLVDGAAKPEGLHYRIRQPKFSDSSGSESSQ
;
A
#
# COMPACT_ATOMS: atom_id res chain seq x y z
N MET A 1 18.24 -25.29 -16.04
CA MET A 1 16.76 -25.26 -16.11
C MET A 1 16.33 -23.83 -15.85
N PRO A 2 15.48 -23.20 -16.70
CA PRO A 2 14.97 -21.87 -16.41
C PRO A 2 14.06 -21.94 -15.18
N ASP A 3 14.30 -21.05 -14.22
CA ASP A 3 13.45 -20.84 -13.05
C ASP A 3 12.02 -20.48 -13.54
N PRO A 4 10.96 -21.18 -13.10
CA PRO A 4 9.60 -20.81 -13.50
C PRO A 4 9.33 -19.34 -13.17
N SER A 5 8.90 -18.57 -14.17
CA SER A 5 8.46 -17.18 -13.99
C SER A 5 7.61 -17.07 -12.72
N PRO A 6 7.83 -16.06 -11.87
CA PRO A 6 7.20 -16.00 -10.54
C PRO A 6 5.66 -15.93 -10.62
N ALA A 7 5.10 -15.58 -11.78
CA ALA A 7 3.67 -15.66 -12.07
C ALA A 7 3.11 -17.11 -12.05
N ASN A 8 3.91 -18.13 -12.36
CA ASN A 8 3.51 -19.54 -12.31
C ASN A 8 3.55 -20.12 -10.89
N LYS A 9 4.04 -19.36 -9.90
CA LYS A 9 4.10 -19.81 -8.51
C LYS A 9 2.76 -19.65 -7.78
N TYR A 10 1.92 -18.71 -8.21
CA TYR A 10 0.66 -18.38 -7.53
C TYR A 10 -0.54 -18.94 -8.28
N HIS A 11 -1.48 -19.52 -7.55
CA HIS A 11 -2.72 -20.00 -8.13
C HIS A 11 -3.55 -18.80 -8.62
N PRO A 12 -4.31 -18.91 -9.72
CA PRO A 12 -5.13 -17.80 -10.24
C PRO A 12 -6.09 -17.22 -9.18
N GLU A 13 -6.55 -18.04 -8.25
CA GLU A 13 -7.47 -17.62 -7.19
C GLU A 13 -6.81 -16.94 -5.98
N ASP A 14 -5.47 -16.95 -5.90
CA ASP A 14 -4.74 -16.33 -4.80
C ASP A 14 -4.86 -14.80 -4.81
N GLY A 15 -4.73 -14.21 -3.63
CA GLY A 15 -4.70 -12.76 -3.46
C GLY A 15 -6.09 -12.12 -3.44
N ALA A 16 -6.13 -10.83 -3.78
CA ALA A 16 -7.35 -10.02 -3.73
C ALA A 16 -7.60 -9.27 -5.04
N SER A 17 -8.85 -9.13 -5.43
CA SER A 17 -9.26 -8.29 -6.56
C SER A 17 -9.12 -6.80 -6.21
N LEU A 18 -9.01 -5.94 -7.24
CA LEU A 18 -8.97 -4.49 -7.05
C LEU A 18 -10.16 -3.99 -6.21
N SER A 19 -11.36 -4.52 -6.48
CA SER A 19 -12.59 -4.13 -5.77
C SER A 19 -12.55 -4.47 -4.29
N GLU A 20 -11.98 -5.63 -3.92
CA GLU A 20 -11.82 -6.03 -2.52
C GLU A 20 -10.81 -5.14 -1.79
N ILE A 21 -9.69 -4.82 -2.45
CA ILE A 21 -8.66 -3.94 -1.89
C ILE A 21 -9.21 -2.51 -1.71
N VAL A 22 -9.92 -1.98 -2.70
CA VAL A 22 -10.55 -0.65 -2.61
C VAL A 22 -11.59 -0.61 -1.49
N ARG A 23 -12.45 -1.64 -1.39
CA ARG A 23 -13.44 -1.74 -0.30
C ARG A 23 -12.76 -1.77 1.07
N TYR A 24 -11.66 -2.51 1.19
CA TYR A 24 -10.87 -2.54 2.42
C TYR A 24 -10.31 -1.15 2.76
N VAL A 25 -9.67 -0.48 1.81
CA VAL A 25 -9.12 0.87 2.03
C VAL A 25 -10.21 1.86 2.44
N MET A 26 -11.37 1.84 1.78
CA MET A 26 -12.50 2.70 2.14
C MET A 26 -13.02 2.40 3.56
N LYS A 27 -13.03 1.14 4.00
CA LYS A 27 -13.47 0.77 5.36
C LYS A 27 -12.53 1.31 6.44
N HIS A 28 -11.24 1.48 6.11
CA HIS A 28 -10.18 1.84 7.05
C HIS A 28 -9.64 3.27 6.89
N THR A 29 -10.21 4.05 5.96
CA THR A 29 -9.82 5.44 5.70
C THR A 29 -11.06 6.31 5.50
N ARG A 30 -10.88 7.62 5.36
CA ARG A 30 -11.97 8.56 5.02
C ARG A 30 -12.05 8.86 3.52
N PHE A 31 -11.46 8.00 2.69
CA PHE A 31 -11.38 8.23 1.26
C PHE A 31 -12.72 8.00 0.57
N SER A 32 -13.04 8.86 -0.39
CA SER A 32 -14.09 8.57 -1.36
C SER A 32 -13.68 7.39 -2.25
N ILE A 33 -14.64 6.77 -2.94
CA ILE A 33 -14.36 5.65 -3.85
C ILE A 33 -13.31 6.01 -4.92
N GLY A 34 -13.34 7.23 -5.45
CA GLY A 34 -12.37 7.72 -6.43
C GLY A 34 -10.97 7.87 -5.83
N GLN A 35 -10.87 8.47 -4.64
CA GLN A 35 -9.60 8.61 -3.92
C GLN A 35 -9.00 7.25 -3.58
N ALA A 36 -9.79 6.35 -3.00
CA ALA A 36 -9.34 4.99 -2.66
C ALA A 36 -8.89 4.22 -3.91
N LYS A 37 -9.65 4.27 -5.00
CA LYS A 37 -9.29 3.61 -6.25
C LYS A 37 -7.98 4.15 -6.82
N ASN A 38 -7.81 5.47 -6.90
CA ASN A 38 -6.61 6.08 -7.44
C ASN A 38 -5.37 5.71 -6.60
N SER A 39 -5.45 5.85 -5.27
CA SER A 39 -4.35 5.47 -4.38
C SER A 39 -4.00 3.99 -4.46
N VAL A 40 -5.01 3.11 -4.53
CA VAL A 40 -4.76 1.66 -4.67
C VAL A 40 -4.08 1.35 -5.99
N VAL A 41 -4.52 1.95 -7.11
CA VAL A 41 -3.90 1.73 -8.42
C VAL A 41 -2.44 2.20 -8.43
N GLU A 42 -2.13 3.35 -7.83
CA GLU A 42 -0.76 3.85 -7.71
C GLU A 42 0.13 2.87 -6.93
N VAL A 43 -0.33 2.40 -5.76
CA VAL A 43 0.42 1.45 -4.93
C VAL A 43 0.60 0.11 -5.63
N LEU A 44 -0.43 -0.42 -6.31
CA LEU A 44 -0.34 -1.67 -7.04
C LEU A 44 0.64 -1.55 -8.22
N THR A 45 0.60 -0.42 -8.94
CA THR A 45 1.52 -0.15 -10.06
C THR A 45 2.96 -0.07 -9.57
N ALA A 46 3.21 0.68 -8.49
CA ALA A 46 4.53 0.79 -7.87
C ALA A 46 5.02 -0.56 -7.32
N GLY A 47 4.13 -1.35 -6.69
CA GLY A 47 4.46 -2.67 -6.17
C GLY A 47 4.80 -3.68 -7.26
N ILE A 48 4.11 -3.63 -8.40
CA ILE A 48 4.43 -4.45 -9.58
C ILE A 48 5.78 -4.03 -10.17
N ALA A 49 6.02 -2.73 -10.35
CA ALA A 49 7.30 -2.22 -10.85
C ALA A 49 8.47 -2.60 -9.92
N ALA A 50 8.24 -2.61 -8.61
CA ALA A 50 9.21 -3.03 -7.61
C ALA A 50 9.30 -4.56 -7.43
N GLN A 51 8.58 -5.36 -8.23
CA GLN A 51 8.50 -6.82 -8.12
C GLN A 51 8.08 -7.33 -6.73
N LYS A 52 7.35 -6.51 -5.96
CA LYS A 52 6.78 -6.88 -4.65
C LYS A 52 5.34 -7.37 -4.74
N ILE A 53 4.65 -7.05 -5.83
CA ILE A 53 3.28 -7.45 -6.11
C ILE A 53 3.26 -8.11 -7.49
N ILE A 54 2.50 -9.20 -7.62
CA ILE A 54 2.20 -9.83 -8.90
C ILE A 54 0.70 -9.76 -9.14
N LYS A 55 0.33 -9.49 -10.39
CA LYS A 55 -1.04 -9.62 -10.86
C LYS A 55 -1.21 -11.01 -11.49
N THR A 56 -2.13 -11.81 -10.95
CA THR A 56 -2.46 -13.14 -11.46
C THR A 56 -3.22 -13.05 -12.78
N SER A 57 -3.34 -14.18 -13.49
CA SER A 57 -4.10 -14.26 -14.75
C SER A 57 -5.60 -13.97 -14.57
N SER A 58 -6.16 -14.19 -13.39
CA SER A 58 -7.55 -13.84 -13.05
C SER A 58 -7.72 -12.35 -12.70
N GLY A 59 -6.62 -11.58 -12.65
CA GLY A 59 -6.62 -10.17 -12.30
C GLY A 59 -6.62 -9.88 -10.79
N LYS A 60 -6.32 -10.87 -9.95
CA LYS A 60 -6.06 -10.68 -8.52
C LYS A 60 -4.62 -10.23 -8.27
N TYR A 61 -4.38 -9.60 -7.13
CA TYR A 61 -3.09 -9.07 -6.72
C TYR A 61 -2.56 -9.86 -5.52
N VAL A 62 -1.33 -10.34 -5.63
CA VAL A 62 -0.66 -11.17 -4.63
C VAL A 62 0.66 -10.52 -4.23
N LEU A 63 0.98 -10.56 -2.94
CA LEU A 63 2.30 -10.14 -2.44
C LEU A 63 3.31 -11.25 -2.73
N VAL A 64 4.49 -10.88 -3.20
CA VAL A 64 5.54 -11.86 -3.47
C VAL A 64 6.12 -12.38 -2.15
N ASP A 65 6.06 -13.69 -1.92
CA ASP A 65 6.68 -14.33 -0.76
C ASP A 65 8.18 -14.04 -0.72
N GLY A 66 8.67 -13.53 0.41
CA GLY A 66 10.07 -13.15 0.57
C GLY A 66 10.40 -11.74 0.07
N ALA A 67 9.43 -10.95 -0.39
CA ALA A 67 9.56 -9.50 -0.42
C ALA A 67 9.79 -9.07 1.03
N ALA A 68 11.06 -8.84 1.39
CA ALA A 68 11.47 -8.53 2.74
C ALA A 68 10.49 -7.51 3.33
N LYS A 69 9.89 -7.86 4.48
CA LYS A 69 9.36 -6.85 5.38
C LYS A 69 10.46 -5.79 5.43
N PRO A 70 10.23 -4.54 5.00
CA PRO A 70 11.31 -3.57 4.95
C PRO A 70 11.98 -3.54 6.32
N GLU A 71 13.24 -3.98 6.38
CA GLU A 71 14.04 -3.88 7.60
C GLU A 71 14.06 -2.39 7.95
N GLY A 72 13.48 -2.05 9.10
CA GLY A 72 13.34 -0.65 9.53
C GLY A 72 11.92 -0.08 9.49
N LEU A 73 10.87 -0.84 9.17
CA LEU A 73 9.49 -0.41 9.44
C LEU A 73 9.13 -0.49 10.94
N HIS A 74 10.02 0.02 11.80
CA HIS A 74 9.73 0.39 13.18
C HIS A 74 9.05 1.78 13.17
N TYR A 75 7.84 1.89 12.62
CA TYR A 75 7.08 3.13 12.79
C TYR A 75 6.62 3.24 14.25
N ARG A 76 7.46 3.82 15.10
CA ARG A 76 6.96 4.54 16.28
C ARG A 76 6.41 5.85 15.76
N ILE A 77 5.12 5.84 15.38
CA ILE A 77 4.35 7.06 15.15
C ILE A 77 4.46 7.88 16.45
N ARG A 78 5.35 8.87 16.47
CA ARG A 78 5.42 9.82 17.57
C ARG A 78 4.23 10.76 17.40
N GLN A 79 3.47 10.95 18.48
CA GLN A 79 2.36 11.91 18.47
C GLN A 79 2.84 13.27 17.97
N PRO A 80 2.04 13.99 17.16
CA PRO A 80 2.36 15.36 16.79
C PRO A 80 2.48 16.19 18.07
N LYS A 81 3.67 16.72 18.35
CA LYS A 81 3.83 17.78 19.33
C LYS A 81 3.32 19.06 18.68
N PHE A 82 2.06 19.39 18.94
CA PHE A 82 1.57 20.73 18.74
C PHE A 82 2.19 21.58 19.85
N SER A 83 3.35 22.18 19.55
CA SER A 83 3.85 23.28 20.37
C SER A 83 2.98 24.49 20.07
N ASP A 84 1.88 24.59 20.81
CA ASP A 84 1.13 25.83 20.93
C ASP A 84 2.00 26.78 21.75
N SER A 85 2.64 27.72 21.07
CA SER A 85 3.14 28.93 21.70
C SER A 85 2.75 30.08 20.80
N SER A 86 1.44 30.34 20.81
CA SER A 86 0.90 31.68 20.60
C SER A 86 1.53 32.61 21.64
N GLY A 87 2.27 33.59 21.15
CA GLY A 87 2.92 34.62 21.93
C GLY A 87 3.12 35.83 21.04
N SER A 88 2.01 36.47 20.67
CA SER A 88 2.02 37.83 20.15
C SER A 88 2.60 38.75 21.22
N GLU A 89 3.75 39.36 20.97
CA GLU A 89 4.04 40.70 21.49
C GLU A 89 4.69 41.53 20.38
N SER A 90 3.84 42.28 19.69
CA SER A 90 4.19 43.57 19.11
C SER A 90 4.39 44.55 20.26
N SER A 91 5.53 45.24 20.34
CA SER A 91 5.65 46.67 20.71
C SER A 91 7.11 47.14 20.83
N GLN A 92 7.39 48.19 20.07
CA GLN A 92 8.42 49.26 20.18
C GLN A 92 9.91 48.94 20.19
#